data_AF-A0A922T299-F1
#
_entry.id   AF-A0A922T299-F1
#
_cell.length_a   1.000
_cell.length_b   1.000
_cell.length_c   1.000
_cell.angle_alpha   90.00
_cell.angle_beta   90.00
_cell.angle_gamma   90.00
#
_symmetry.space_group_name_H-M   'P 1'
#
loop_
_entity.id
_entity.type
_entity.pdbx_description
1 polymer ?
#
loop_
_entity_poly.entity_id
_entity_poly.type
_entity_poly.pdbx_seq_one_letter_code
_entity_poly.pdbx_strand_id
1 'polypeptide(L)'
;WKAAPLSDEMIKSFKQNCVKYGYGKHQILPHDSYLINLGHPEFEALEKSRTAFIDEMQRCMQLGIDLLNFHPGSHLKQIEVDDCLARIAESIN
;
A
#
# COMPACT_ATOMS: atom_id res chain seq x y z
N TRP A 1 -11.89 -0.18 -2.69
CA TRP A 1 -11.00 0.98 -2.87
C TRP A 1 -10.16 0.68 -4.07
N LYS A 2 -10.65 1.01 -5.27
CA LYS A 2 -10.10 0.51 -6.52
C LYS A 2 -9.74 1.70 -7.39
N ALA A 3 -8.46 1.96 -7.53
CA ALA A 3 -7.97 2.99 -8.42
C ALA A 3 -8.05 2.52 -9.88
N ALA A 4 -8.15 3.47 -10.80
CA ALA A 4 -7.89 3.16 -12.20
C ALA A 4 -6.42 2.71 -12.36
N PRO A 5 -6.12 1.77 -13.28
CA PRO A 5 -4.75 1.43 -13.62
C PRO A 5 -3.94 2.67 -14.00
N LEU A 6 -2.67 2.70 -13.63
CA LEU A 6 -1.74 3.71 -14.16
C LEU A 6 -1.60 3.53 -15.66
N SER A 7 -1.69 4.62 -16.42
CA SER A 7 -1.40 4.57 -17.86
C SER A 7 0.12 4.53 -18.09
N ASP A 8 0.53 3.95 -19.22
CA ASP A 8 1.95 3.93 -19.62
C ASP A 8 2.55 5.34 -19.71
N GLU A 9 1.74 6.33 -20.11
CA GLU A 9 2.14 7.73 -20.17
C GLU A 9 2.39 8.32 -18.78
N MET A 10 1.54 8.01 -17.79
CA MET A 10 1.76 8.42 -16.39
C MET A 10 3.03 7.79 -15.82
N ILE A 11 3.24 6.49 -16.06
CA ILE A 11 4.43 5.78 -15.56
C ILE A 11 5.69 6.39 -16.18
N LYS A 12 5.69 6.59 -17.49
CA LYS A 12 6.82 7.17 -18.22
C LYS A 12 7.12 8.60 -17.76
N SER A 13 6.11 9.46 -17.69
CA SER A 13 6.28 10.86 -17.30
C SER A 13 6.76 10.98 -15.85
N PHE A 14 6.25 10.15 -14.93
CA PHE A 14 6.73 10.10 -13.55
C PHE A 14 8.23 9.78 -13.47
N LYS A 15 8.67 8.69 -14.13
CA LYS A 15 10.07 8.28 -14.14
C LYS A 15 10.98 9.34 -14.77
N GLN A 16 10.56 9.93 -15.89
CA GLN A 16 11.31 10.99 -16.56
C GLN A 16 11.47 12.23 -15.67
N ASN A 17 10.41 12.63 -14.97
CA ASN A 17 10.47 13.76 -14.04
C ASN A 17 11.36 13.47 -12.83
N CYS A 18 11.35 12.25 -12.30
CA CYS A 18 12.26 11.84 -11.23
C CYS A 18 13.73 12.01 -11.65
N VAL A 19 14.09 11.53 -12.85
CA VAL A 19 15.44 11.72 -13.40
C VAL A 19 15.76 13.20 -13.62
N LYS A 20 14.85 13.96 -14.23
CA LYS A 20 15.03 15.38 -14.56
C LYS A 20 15.31 16.24 -13.32
N TYR A 21 14.63 15.95 -12.22
CA TYR A 21 14.74 16.74 -10.98
C TYR A 21 15.60 16.08 -9.91
N GLY A 22 16.26 14.96 -10.22
CA GLY A 22 17.20 14.30 -9.31
C GLY A 22 16.54 13.61 -8.10
N TYR A 23 15.28 13.16 -8.23
CA TYR A 23 14.63 12.35 -7.21
C TYR A 23 14.97 10.88 -7.41
N GLY A 24 15.84 10.35 -6.54
CA GLY A 24 16.13 8.92 -6.47
C GLY A 24 15.01 8.14 -5.79
N LYS A 25 14.89 6.85 -6.09
CA LYS A 25 13.87 5.95 -5.54
C LYS A 25 13.82 5.87 -4.00
N HIS A 26 14.94 6.14 -3.31
CA HIS A 26 15.01 6.16 -1.84
C HIS A 26 14.59 7.50 -1.21
N GLN A 27 14.27 8.51 -2.02
CA GLN A 27 13.82 9.84 -1.57
C GLN A 27 12.30 10.00 -1.72
N ILE A 28 11.61 8.97 -2.20
CA ILE A 28 10.18 8.98 -2.46
C ILE A 28 9.55 7.94 -1.53
N LEU A 29 8.64 8.40 -0.67
CA LEU A 29 7.90 7.57 0.28
C LEU A 29 6.39 7.80 0.09
N PRO A 30 5.74 7.06 -0.82
CA PRO A 30 4.30 7.05 -0.95
C PRO A 30 3.64 6.60 0.34
N HIS A 31 2.45 7.12 0.60
CA HIS A 31 1.61 6.69 1.71
C HIS A 31 0.38 6.00 1.13
N ASP A 32 0.05 4.82 1.66
CA ASP A 32 -1.14 4.07 1.26
C ASP A 32 -2.44 4.77 1.67
N SER A 33 -3.56 4.26 1.18
CA SER A 33 -4.88 4.77 1.55
C SER A 33 -5.20 4.52 3.04
N TYR A 34 -5.66 5.57 3.74
CA TYR A 34 -6.17 5.48 5.12
C TYR A 34 -7.33 4.50 5.32
N LEU A 35 -7.96 4.06 4.23
CA LEU A 35 -9.02 3.06 4.27
C LEU A 35 -8.46 1.66 4.59
N ILE A 36 -7.20 1.38 4.25
CA ILE A 36 -6.56 0.08 4.46
C ILE A 36 -6.41 -0.24 5.95
N ASN A 37 -6.92 -1.43 6.33
CA ASN A 37 -6.73 -1.99 7.66
C ASN A 37 -6.31 -3.46 7.52
N LEU A 38 -5.00 -3.74 7.60
CA LEU A 38 -4.47 -5.11 7.49
C LEU A 38 -4.71 -5.97 8.74
N GLY A 39 -5.22 -5.36 9.81
CA GLY A 39 -5.65 -6.03 11.04
C GLY A 39 -7.16 -6.17 11.17
N HIS A 40 -7.93 -5.95 10.09
CA HIS A 40 -9.38 -5.89 10.16
C HIS A 40 -9.98 -7.18 10.75
N PRO A 41 -10.90 -7.11 11.74
CA PRO A 41 -11.51 -8.28 12.38
C PRO A 41 -12.44 -9.06 11.44
N GLU A 42 -13.19 -8.36 10.59
CA GLU A 42 -14.07 -8.96 9.59
C GLU A 42 -13.32 -9.44 8.33
N PHE A 43 -13.56 -10.69 7.93
CA PHE A 43 -12.88 -11.33 6.80
C PHE A 43 -13.02 -10.57 5.48
N GLU A 44 -14.25 -10.16 5.10
CA GLU A 44 -14.47 -9.49 3.81
C GLU A 44 -13.72 -8.14 3.71
N ALA A 45 -13.68 -7.40 4.82
CA ALA A 45 -12.98 -6.11 4.87
C ALA A 45 -11.46 -6.28 4.95
N LEU A 46 -10.98 -7.36 5.60
CA LEU A 46 -9.57 -7.74 5.57
C LEU A 46 -9.11 -8.07 4.14
N GLU A 47 -9.88 -8.89 3.42
CA GLU A 47 -9.56 -9.27 2.03
C GLU A 47 -9.59 -8.06 1.08
N LYS A 48 -10.55 -7.15 1.27
CA LYS A 48 -10.56 -5.86 0.53
C LYS A 48 -9.32 -5.02 0.84
N SER A 49 -8.86 -5.00 2.08
CA SER A 49 -7.66 -4.26 2.50
C SER A 49 -6.40 -4.88 1.90
N ARG A 50 -6.26 -6.21 1.94
CA ARG A 50 -5.15 -6.94 1.33
C ARG A 50 -5.09 -6.72 -0.18
N THR A 51 -6.23 -6.83 -0.85
CA THR A 51 -6.31 -6.58 -2.30
C THR A 51 -5.88 -5.16 -2.65
N ALA A 52 -6.32 -4.16 -1.88
CA ALA A 52 -5.92 -2.78 -2.08
C ALA A 52 -4.42 -2.56 -1.78
N PHE A 53 -3.89 -3.18 -0.72
CA PHE A 53 -2.48 -3.07 -0.37
C PHE A 53 -1.55 -3.68 -1.44
N ILE A 54 -1.95 -4.82 -2.01
CA ILE A 54 -1.25 -5.43 -3.15
C ILE A 54 -1.27 -4.49 -4.37
N ASP A 55 -2.41 -3.84 -4.67
CA ASP A 55 -2.48 -2.84 -5.74
C ASP A 55 -1.54 -1.65 -5.50
N GLU A 56 -1.47 -1.12 -4.26
CA GLU A 56 -0.54 -0.05 -3.89
C GLU A 56 0.94 -0.46 -4.09
N MET A 57 1.31 -1.68 -3.67
CA MET A 57 2.66 -2.23 -3.89
C MET A 57 2.98 -2.40 -5.39
N GLN A 58 2.03 -2.92 -6.17
CA GLN A 58 2.19 -3.06 -7.62
C GLN A 58 2.38 -1.70 -8.31
N ARG A 59 1.66 -0.67 -7.86
CA ARG A 59 1.81 0.70 -8.38
C ARG A 59 3.18 1.27 -8.03
N CYS A 60 3.67 1.08 -6.81
CA CYS A 60 5.03 1.46 -6.42
C CYS A 60 6.07 0.79 -7.34
N MET A 61 5.93 -0.51 -7.59
CA MET A 61 6.79 -1.26 -8.51
C MET A 61 6.72 -0.72 -9.95
N GLN A 62 5.52 -0.45 -10.47
CA GLN A 62 5.35 0.15 -11.80
C GLN A 62 6.06 1.51 -11.92
N LEU A 63 5.99 2.33 -10.88
CA LEU A 63 6.63 3.65 -10.79
C LEU A 63 8.14 3.57 -10.51
N GLY A 64 8.67 2.40 -10.12
CA GLY A 64 10.08 2.20 -9.76
C GLY A 64 10.43 2.72 -8.36
N ILE A 65 9.48 2.66 -7.43
CA ILE A 65 9.61 3.08 -6.04
C ILE A 65 9.76 1.82 -5.17
N ASP A 66 10.74 1.83 -4.26
CA ASP A 66 11.08 0.68 -3.41
C ASP A 66 10.43 0.75 -2.02
N LEU A 67 9.70 1.82 -1.72
CA LEU A 67 9.13 2.10 -0.40
C LEU A 67 7.62 2.31 -0.50
N LEU A 68 6.89 1.87 0.52
CA LEU A 68 5.49 2.19 0.74
C LEU A 68 5.28 2.35 2.25
N ASN A 69 4.85 3.54 2.67
CA ASN A 69 4.46 3.80 4.05
C ASN A 69 2.99 3.43 4.23
N PHE A 70 2.68 2.75 5.33
CA PHE A 70 1.31 2.40 5.70
C PHE A 70 1.12 2.38 7.20
N HIS A 71 -0.11 2.55 7.63
CA HIS A 71 -0.50 2.32 9.02
C HIS A 71 -0.80 0.83 9.20
N PRO A 72 -0.32 0.16 10.26
CA PRO A 72 -0.46 -1.31 10.38
C PRO A 72 -1.92 -1.78 10.34
N GLY A 73 -2.80 -1.15 11.12
CA GLY A 73 -4.21 -1.51 11.19
C GLY A 73 -4.85 -1.14 12.53
N SER A 74 -6.08 -1.62 12.74
CA SER A 74 -6.85 -1.43 13.97
C SER A 74 -7.71 -2.66 14.25
N HIS A 75 -7.68 -3.12 15.50
CA HIS A 75 -8.46 -4.27 15.97
C HIS A 75 -9.95 -3.95 16.20
N LEU A 76 -10.35 -2.68 16.06
CA LEU A 76 -11.72 -2.18 16.23
C LEU A 76 -12.41 -2.57 17.55
N LYS A 77 -11.64 -2.96 18.57
CA LYS A 77 -12.14 -3.54 19.83
C LYS A 77 -12.98 -4.82 19.64
N GLN A 78 -12.76 -5.55 18.54
CA GLN A 78 -13.50 -6.78 18.21
C GLN A 78 -12.64 -8.06 18.30
N ILE A 79 -11.32 -7.92 18.22
CA ILE A 79 -10.34 -8.99 18.45
C ILE A 79 -9.25 -8.51 19.40
N GLU A 80 -8.51 -9.45 19.97
CA GLU A 80 -7.33 -9.16 20.80
C GLU A 80 -6.23 -8.46 19.98
N VAL A 81 -5.39 -7.70 20.67
CA VAL A 81 -4.30 -6.96 20.02
C VAL A 81 -3.32 -7.92 19.33
N ASP A 82 -3.01 -9.04 19.97
CA ASP A 82 -2.08 -10.04 19.40
C ASP A 82 -2.64 -10.68 18.13
N ASP A 83 -3.95 -10.98 18.08
CA ASP A 83 -4.61 -11.49 16.88
C ASP A 83 -4.60 -10.46 15.74
N CYS A 84 -4.78 -9.18 16.07
CA CYS A 84 -4.68 -8.10 15.11
C CYS A 84 -3.26 -7.99 14.53
N LEU A 85 -2.23 -8.03 15.39
CA LEU A 85 -0.84 -7.99 14.98
C LEU A 85 -0.46 -9.21 14.12
N ALA A 86 -0.95 -10.40 14.47
CA ALA A 86 -0.77 -11.61 13.66
C ALA A 86 -1.39 -11.48 12.27
N ARG A 87 -2.61 -10.93 12.16
CA ARG A 87 -3.26 -10.66 10.86
C ARG A 87 -2.50 -9.64 10.02
N ILE A 88 -1.97 -8.60 10.66
CA ILE A 88 -1.14 -7.58 9.99
C ILE A 88 0.12 -8.24 9.43
N ALA A 89 0.84 -9.03 10.24
CA ALA A 89 2.02 -9.75 9.80
C ALA A 89 1.71 -10.69 8.62
N GLU A 90 0.63 -11.46 8.70
CA GLU A 90 0.19 -12.34 7.62
C GLU A 90 -0.19 -11.58 6.34
N SER A 91 -0.67 -10.34 6.47
CA SER A 91 -1.01 -9.51 5.30
C SER A 91 0.21 -8.90 4.61
N ILE A 92 1.36 -8.86 5.31
CA ILE A 92 2.63 -8.35 4.77
C ILE A 92 3.41 -9.47 4.05
N ASN A 93 3.24 -10.73 4.48
CA ASN A 93 3.93 -11.92 3.93
C ASN A 93 3.39 -12.33 2.54
#